data_AF-A0A920NT14-F1
#
_entry.id   AF-A0A920NT14-F1
#
_cell.length_a   1.000
_cell.length_b   1.000
_cell.length_c   1.000
_cell.angle_alpha   90.00
_cell.angle_beta   90.00
_cell.angle_gamma   90.00
#
_symmetry.space_group_name_H-M   'P 1'
#
loop_
_entity.id
_entity.type
_entity.pdbx_description
1 polymer ?
#
loop_
_entity_poly.entity_id
_entity_poly.type
_entity_poly.pdbx_seq_one_letter_code
_entity_poly.pdbx_strand_id
1 'polypeptide(L)'
;MIHGTKQDKILGQEFSVFLSKKLKKKFSFLSIQRIFGGASRETYRVALKDEDQSTVNFIYRRSQNSSLIETDQKTEYFAYSDFQETEVPVPTLIALEESSDVLGAPFMVMEELPGKVASPFDKDAYIPHEAEIGQQFWEILGKIASHDLTNSKLRELSEEKTLNNCGKEQLEYWVEVIRKDSLGVEPILEAAIRQLQRSEPLPQLG
;
A
#
# COMPACT_ATOMS: atom_id res chain seq x y z
N MET A 1 13.02 21.01 6.46
CA MET A 1 11.72 20.54 6.97
C MET A 1 10.62 21.44 6.43
N ILE A 2 9.80 20.95 5.48
CA ILE A 2 8.68 21.72 4.95
C ILE A 2 7.55 21.60 5.96
N HIS A 3 7.28 22.67 6.70
CA HIS A 3 6.10 22.76 7.56
C HIS A 3 4.86 22.74 6.66
N GLY A 4 3.85 21.95 7.01
CA GLY A 4 2.61 21.85 6.24
C GLY A 4 2.00 23.22 5.96
N THR A 5 1.39 23.35 4.79
CA THR A 5 0.68 24.56 4.36
C THR A 5 -0.44 24.91 5.34
N LYS A 6 -1.00 26.13 5.25
CA LYS A 6 -2.17 26.50 6.07
C LYS A 6 -3.32 25.51 5.90
N GLN A 7 -3.51 24.99 4.68
CA GLN A 7 -4.51 23.97 4.38
C GLN A 7 -4.19 22.64 5.06
N ASP A 8 -2.93 22.20 5.03
CA ASP A 8 -2.52 20.95 5.68
C ASP A 8 -2.76 21.01 7.19
N LYS A 9 -2.50 22.16 7.84
CA LYS A 9 -2.75 22.32 9.28
C LYS A 9 -4.24 22.16 9.63
N ILE A 10 -5.15 22.70 8.82
CA ILE A 10 -6.60 22.51 9.01
C ILE A 10 -6.94 21.03 8.90
N LEU A 11 -6.45 20.38 7.84
CA LEU A 11 -6.64 18.94 7.62
C LEU A 11 -6.13 18.10 8.79
N GLY A 12 -4.96 18.42 9.35
CA GLY A 12 -4.41 17.73 10.51
C GLY A 12 -5.26 17.90 11.78
N GLN A 13 -5.87 19.06 11.97
CA GLN A 13 -6.81 19.30 13.06
C GLN A 13 -8.10 18.50 12.89
N GLU A 14 -8.71 18.52 11.70
CA GLU A 14 -9.91 17.74 11.37
C GLU A 14 -9.65 16.23 11.52
N PHE A 15 -8.49 15.76 11.07
CA PHE A 15 -8.02 14.38 11.26
C PHE A 15 -7.97 14.01 12.75
N SER A 16 -7.44 14.88 13.62
CA SER A 16 -7.36 14.61 15.06
C SER A 16 -8.74 14.47 15.71
N VAL A 17 -9.72 15.26 15.26
CA VAL A 17 -11.12 15.19 15.73
C VAL A 17 -11.76 13.88 15.26
N PHE A 18 -11.60 13.55 13.98
CA PHE A 18 -12.07 12.28 13.42
C PHE A 18 -11.52 11.09 14.21
N LEU A 19 -10.20 11.04 14.39
CA LEU A 19 -9.54 9.91 15.03
C LEU A 19 -9.93 9.79 16.51
N SER A 20 -10.08 10.92 17.20
CA SER A 20 -10.54 10.93 18.59
C SER A 20 -11.92 10.30 18.73
N LYS A 21 -12.84 10.64 17.81
CA LYS A 21 -14.18 10.05 17.77
C LYS A 21 -14.13 8.56 17.42
N LYS A 22 -13.33 8.17 16.42
CA LYS A 22 -13.20 6.78 15.93
C LYS A 22 -12.68 5.84 17.03
N LEU A 23 -11.63 6.27 17.73
CA LEU A 23 -10.96 5.47 18.75
C LEU A 23 -11.50 5.68 20.17
N LYS A 24 -12.46 6.60 20.35
CA LYS A 24 -12.99 6.99 21.66
C LYS A 24 -11.89 7.38 22.67
N LYS A 25 -10.81 7.99 22.16
CA LYS A 25 -9.65 8.47 22.92
C LYS A 25 -9.41 9.93 22.56
N LYS A 26 -9.06 10.79 23.51
CA LYS A 26 -8.76 12.19 23.20
C LYS A 26 -7.37 12.31 22.57
N PHE A 27 -7.33 12.88 21.37
CA PHE A 27 -6.09 13.31 20.75
C PHE A 27 -6.05 14.82 20.57
N SER A 28 -4.85 15.39 20.64
CA SER A 28 -4.60 16.79 20.26
C SER A 28 -3.59 16.85 19.12
N PHE A 29 -3.90 17.66 18.12
CA PHE A 29 -3.06 17.83 16.94
C PHE A 29 -1.71 18.48 17.29
N LEU A 30 -0.60 17.89 16.83
CA LEU A 30 0.72 18.49 16.91
C LEU A 30 1.20 18.98 15.54
N SER A 31 1.29 18.07 14.57
CA SER A 31 1.85 18.39 13.27
C SER A 31 1.35 17.44 12.19
N ILE A 32 1.40 17.92 10.96
CA ILE A 32 1.14 17.16 9.75
C ILE A 32 2.23 17.48 8.74
N GLN A 33 2.73 16.44 8.09
CA GLN A 33 3.78 16.53 7.10
C GLN A 33 3.44 15.65 5.90
N ARG A 34 3.43 16.23 4.70
CA ARG A 34 3.30 15.47 3.46
C ARG A 34 4.58 14.67 3.18
N ILE A 35 4.39 13.40 2.85
CA ILE A 35 5.44 12.50 2.34
C ILE A 35 5.33 12.51 0.82
N PHE A 36 6.40 12.94 0.15
CA PHE A 36 6.48 12.99 -1.31
C PHE A 36 7.11 11.70 -1.85
N GLY A 37 6.81 11.36 -3.10
CA GLY A 37 7.34 10.17 -3.79
C GLY A 37 6.29 9.11 -4.15
N GLY A 38 5.06 9.22 -3.62
CA GLY A 38 3.94 8.38 -4.05
C GLY A 38 3.23 8.97 -5.27
N ALA A 39 3.14 8.20 -6.36
CA ALA A 39 2.45 8.62 -7.59
C ALA A 39 0.92 8.41 -7.56
N SER A 40 0.40 7.63 -6.59
CA SER A 40 -1.01 7.21 -6.56
C SER A 40 -1.86 7.90 -5.49
N ARG A 41 -1.29 8.28 -4.34
CA ARG A 41 -2.04 8.85 -3.20
C ARG A 41 -1.25 9.94 -2.50
N GLU A 42 -1.97 10.91 -1.93
CA GLU A 42 -1.35 11.84 -0.99
C GLU A 42 -1.12 11.12 0.34
N THR A 43 0.14 11.04 0.77
CA THR A 43 0.50 10.39 2.03
C THR A 43 0.98 11.45 3.01
N TYR A 44 0.43 11.44 4.22
CA TYR A 44 0.77 12.35 5.29
C TYR A 44 1.20 11.58 6.54
N ARG A 45 2.26 12.06 7.19
CA ARG A 45 2.54 11.74 8.60
C ARG A 45 1.77 12.73 9.47
N VAL A 46 0.97 12.24 10.40
CA VAL A 46 0.27 13.07 11.39
C VAL A 46 0.73 12.69 12.79
N ALA A 47 1.28 13.64 13.51
CA ALA A 47 1.66 13.47 14.91
C ALA A 47 0.56 14.07 15.80
N LEU A 48 0.12 13.29 16.78
CA LEU A 48 -0.88 13.69 17.78
C LEU A 48 -0.31 13.46 19.19
N LYS A 49 -0.77 14.24 20.18
CA LYS A 49 -0.63 13.84 21.59
C LYS A 49 -1.86 13.12 22.05
N ASP A 50 -1.66 12.07 22.81
CA ASP A 50 -2.73 11.38 23.50
C ASP A 50 -2.99 11.96 24.90
N GLU A 51 -3.89 11.32 25.65
CA GLU A 51 -4.29 11.75 27.01
C GLU A 51 -3.11 11.78 28.00
N ASP A 52 -2.16 10.86 27.84
CA ASP A 52 -0.96 10.74 28.67
C ASP A 52 0.16 11.71 28.23
N GLN A 53 -0.15 12.65 27.34
CA GLN A 53 0.81 13.58 26.72
C GLN A 53 1.89 12.91 25.87
N SER A 54 1.73 11.62 25.55
CA SER A 54 2.64 10.88 24.70
C SER A 54 2.38 11.20 23.24
N THR A 55 3.45 11.31 22.45
CA THR A 55 3.33 11.56 21.00
C THR A 55 3.12 10.24 20.28
N VAL A 56 2.06 10.17 19.48
CA VAL A 56 1.73 9.02 18.63
C VAL A 56 1.63 9.50 17.19
N ASN A 57 2.25 8.75 16.27
CA ASN A 57 2.27 9.08 14.86
C ASN A 57 1.39 8.12 14.06
N PHE A 58 0.75 8.68 13.04
CA PHE A 58 -0.12 7.96 12.12
C PHE A 58 0.27 8.28 10.68
N ILE A 59 0.06 7.30 9.80
CA ILE A 59 0.13 7.48 8.36
C ILE A 59 -1.29 7.62 7.82
N TYR A 60 -1.56 8.79 7.24
CA TYR A 60 -2.82 9.18 6.65
C TYR A 60 -2.69 9.21 5.13
N ARG A 61 -3.30 8.24 4.45
CA ARG A 61 -3.22 8.07 2.98
C ARG A 61 -4.56 8.40 2.33
N ARG A 62 -4.59 9.47 1.55
CA ARG A 62 -5.80 10.00 0.91
C ARG A 62 -5.76 9.75 -0.60
N SER A 63 -6.90 9.42 -1.15
CA SER A 63 -7.09 9.37 -2.60
C SER A 63 -6.88 10.76 -3.21
N GLN A 64 -6.33 10.80 -4.43
CA GLN A 64 -6.13 12.02 -5.21
C GLN A 64 -6.84 11.90 -6.56
N ASN A 65 -7.46 12.98 -7.01
CA ASN A 65 -8.23 12.99 -8.27
C ASN A 65 -7.35 12.76 -9.53
N SER A 66 -6.03 12.94 -9.42
CA SER A 66 -5.07 12.84 -10.53
C SER A 66 -4.20 11.58 -10.49
N SER A 67 -4.67 10.48 -9.90
CA SER A 67 -3.90 9.24 -9.89
C SER A 67 -3.76 8.69 -11.32
N LEU A 68 -2.53 8.56 -11.81
CA LEU A 68 -2.22 7.92 -13.11
C LEU A 68 -2.51 6.41 -13.10
N ILE A 69 -2.69 5.82 -11.92
CA ILE A 69 -2.94 4.39 -11.72
C ILE A 69 -4.23 4.24 -10.92
N GLU A 70 -5.22 3.56 -11.48
CA GLU A 70 -6.42 3.14 -10.78
C GLU A 70 -6.07 1.98 -9.84
N THR A 71 -5.64 2.29 -8.61
CA THR A 71 -5.55 1.30 -7.54
C THR A 71 -6.68 1.53 -6.56
N ASP A 72 -7.38 0.46 -6.19
CA ASP A 72 -8.46 0.53 -5.21
C ASP A 72 -7.87 0.52 -3.78
N GLN A 73 -8.29 1.50 -2.97
CA GLN A 73 -7.81 1.65 -1.59
C GLN A 73 -8.32 0.53 -0.69
N LYS A 74 -9.49 -0.02 -1.00
CA LYS A 74 -10.07 -1.13 -0.25
C LYS A 74 -9.26 -2.41 -0.47
N THR A 75 -8.81 -2.67 -1.70
CA THR A 75 -7.85 -3.73 -2.01
C THR A 75 -6.58 -3.62 -1.16
N GLU A 76 -5.97 -2.42 -1.08
CA GLU A 76 -4.77 -2.21 -0.24
C GLU A 76 -5.06 -2.48 1.25
N TYR A 77 -6.18 -1.97 1.76
CA TYR A 77 -6.58 -2.18 3.15
C TYR A 77 -6.84 -3.67 3.46
N PHE A 78 -7.49 -4.40 2.57
CA PHE A 78 -7.75 -5.83 2.74
C PHE A 78 -6.48 -6.66 2.70
N ALA A 79 -5.54 -6.33 1.81
CA ALA A 79 -4.23 -6.98 1.79
C ALA A 79 -3.47 -6.79 3.11
N TYR A 80 -3.45 -5.57 3.68
CA TYR A 80 -2.85 -5.38 5.01
C TYR A 80 -3.61 -6.09 6.13
N SER A 81 -4.95 -6.23 5.99
CA SER A 81 -5.79 -6.84 7.02
C SER A 81 -5.52 -8.33 7.19
N ASP A 82 -5.17 -9.03 6.11
CA ASP A 82 -4.86 -10.45 6.11
C ASP A 82 -3.57 -10.79 6.90
N PHE A 83 -2.66 -9.82 7.01
CA PHE A 83 -1.39 -9.99 7.70
C PHE A 83 -1.35 -9.38 9.11
N GLN A 84 -2.44 -8.78 9.60
CA GLN A 84 -2.51 -8.32 10.97
C GLN A 84 -2.29 -9.49 11.93
N GLU A 85 -1.47 -9.29 12.97
CA GLU A 85 -1.16 -10.32 13.98
C GLU A 85 -0.47 -11.58 13.42
N THR A 86 0.15 -11.48 12.24
CA THR A 86 0.99 -12.55 11.65
C THR A 86 2.48 -12.25 11.79
N GLU A 87 3.31 -13.17 11.30
CA GLU A 87 4.76 -12.96 11.24
C GLU A 87 5.22 -11.98 10.14
N VAL A 88 4.32 -11.62 9.21
CA VAL A 88 4.62 -10.61 8.18
C VAL A 88 4.46 -9.23 8.81
N PRO A 89 5.53 -8.42 8.89
CA PRO A 89 5.46 -7.13 9.56
C PRO A 89 4.66 -6.14 8.72
N VAL A 90 3.46 -5.80 9.20
CA VAL A 90 2.58 -4.80 8.60
C VAL A 90 2.17 -3.75 9.64
N PRO A 91 1.90 -2.50 9.24
CA PRO A 91 1.36 -1.50 10.15
C PRO A 91 -0.04 -1.91 10.62
N THR A 92 -0.31 -1.65 11.90
CA THR A 92 -1.63 -1.76 12.49
C THR A 92 -2.61 -0.86 11.73
N LEU A 93 -3.68 -1.47 11.23
CA LEU A 93 -4.76 -0.76 10.54
C LEU A 93 -5.70 -0.10 11.54
N ILE A 94 -6.09 1.15 11.25
CA ILE A 94 -6.87 1.97 12.19
C ILE A 94 -8.23 2.36 11.59
N ALA A 95 -8.23 2.78 10.33
CA ALA A 95 -9.46 3.16 9.65
C ALA A 95 -9.35 3.01 8.13
N LEU A 96 -10.48 2.65 7.53
CA LEU A 96 -10.80 2.82 6.13
C LEU A 96 -12.06 3.70 6.06
N GLU A 97 -12.01 4.74 5.24
CA GLU A 97 -13.14 5.60 4.92
C GLU A 97 -13.28 5.70 3.40
N GLU A 98 -14.37 5.18 2.87
CA GLU A 98 -14.61 5.09 1.42
C GLU A 98 -15.32 6.35 0.88
N SER A 99 -15.93 7.16 1.75
CA SER A 99 -16.61 8.40 1.35
C SER A 99 -15.68 9.62 1.36
N SER A 100 -16.00 10.61 0.52
CA SER A 100 -15.38 11.93 0.58
C SER A 100 -15.95 12.83 1.68
N ASP A 101 -17.02 12.41 2.36
CA ASP A 101 -17.83 13.29 3.21
C ASP A 101 -17.16 13.62 4.54
N VAL A 102 -16.24 12.77 4.99
CA VAL A 102 -15.64 12.88 6.33
C VAL A 102 -14.44 13.83 6.36
N LEU A 103 -13.49 13.69 5.42
CA LEU A 103 -12.29 14.54 5.32
C LEU A 103 -12.01 14.98 3.88
N GLY A 104 -13.04 15.13 3.05
CA GLY A 104 -12.96 15.68 1.70
C GLY A 104 -12.43 14.72 0.62
N ALA A 105 -12.02 13.51 0.98
CA ALA A 105 -11.59 12.45 0.07
C ALA A 105 -11.63 11.09 0.79
N PRO A 106 -11.78 9.96 0.08
CA PRO A 106 -11.57 8.64 0.65
C PRO A 106 -10.15 8.48 1.19
N PHE A 107 -9.99 7.73 2.28
CA PHE A 107 -8.70 7.55 2.92
C PHE A 107 -8.56 6.25 3.72
N MET A 108 -7.31 5.90 4.01
CA MET A 108 -6.95 4.91 5.02
C MET A 108 -5.99 5.50 6.06
N VAL A 109 -6.08 5.00 7.28
CA VAL A 109 -5.23 5.37 8.41
C VAL A 109 -4.61 4.10 8.98
N MET A 110 -3.31 4.18 9.24
CA MET A 110 -2.54 3.13 9.88
C MET A 110 -1.49 3.74 10.81
N GLU A 111 -0.91 2.93 11.67
CA GLU A 111 0.21 3.38 12.50
C GLU A 111 1.42 3.77 11.63
N GLU A 112 2.27 4.64 12.15
CA GLU A 112 3.62 4.79 11.61
C GLU A 112 4.53 3.71 12.17
N LEU A 113 5.11 2.89 11.30
CA LEU A 113 6.22 2.02 11.67
C LEU A 113 7.53 2.82 11.68
N PRO A 114 8.31 2.77 12.77
CA PRO A 114 9.62 3.39 12.80
C PRO A 114 10.57 2.63 11.88
N GLY A 115 11.43 3.34 11.16
CA GLY A 115 12.41 2.69 10.29
C GLY A 115 13.03 3.63 9.27
N LYS A 116 13.85 3.05 8.40
CA LYS A 116 14.43 3.72 7.25
C LYS A 116 14.04 2.95 6.00
N VAL A 117 13.71 3.69 4.95
CA VAL A 117 13.51 3.15 3.61
C VAL A 117 14.69 3.59 2.78
N ALA A 118 15.42 2.64 2.21
CA ALA A 118 16.47 2.88 1.24
C ALA A 118 15.92 2.67 -0.17
N SER A 119 16.51 3.37 -1.14
CA SER A 119 16.28 3.04 -2.55
C SER A 119 16.83 1.64 -2.81
N PRO A 120 16.09 0.77 -3.53
CA PRO A 120 16.62 -0.54 -3.93
C PRO A 120 17.85 -0.43 -4.85
N PHE A 121 18.12 0.76 -5.40
CA PHE A 121 19.29 1.05 -6.23
C PHE A 121 20.47 1.64 -5.45
N ASP A 122 20.31 1.91 -4.16
CA ASP A 122 21.36 2.41 -3.28
C ASP A 122 21.95 1.24 -2.48
N LYS A 123 22.96 0.57 -3.04
CA LYS A 123 23.59 -0.60 -2.42
C LYS A 123 24.23 -0.26 -1.07
N ASP A 124 24.81 0.94 -0.96
CA ASP A 124 25.55 1.35 0.22
C ASP A 124 24.64 1.55 1.43
N ALA A 125 23.36 1.87 1.19
CA ALA A 125 22.35 2.01 2.25
C ALA A 125 22.05 0.71 3.01
N TYR A 126 22.44 -0.45 2.46
CA TYR A 126 22.22 -1.76 3.08
C TYR A 126 23.44 -2.28 3.83
N ILE A 127 24.62 -1.67 3.65
CA ILE A 127 25.87 -2.11 4.29
C ILE A 127 25.87 -1.77 5.79
N PRO A 128 26.35 -2.66 6.68
CA PRO A 128 26.92 -4.00 6.42
C PRO A 128 25.91 -5.15 6.57
N HIS A 129 24.61 -4.86 6.51
CA HIS A 129 23.53 -5.80 6.81
C HIS A 129 22.89 -6.39 5.54
N GLU A 130 23.52 -6.24 4.37
CA GLU A 130 22.91 -6.58 3.09
C GLU A 130 22.50 -8.06 3.00
N ALA A 131 23.29 -8.97 3.59
CA ALA A 131 22.99 -10.39 3.61
C ALA A 131 21.81 -10.70 4.55
N GLU A 132 21.79 -10.13 5.75
CA GLU A 132 20.72 -10.33 6.75
C GLU A 132 19.39 -9.75 6.26
N ILE A 133 19.42 -8.54 5.68
CA ILE A 133 18.24 -7.89 5.10
C ILE A 133 17.74 -8.69 3.89
N GLY A 134 18.66 -9.19 3.05
CA GLY A 134 18.31 -10.03 1.91
C GLY A 134 17.61 -11.32 2.34
N GLN A 135 18.11 -11.99 3.38
CA GLN A 135 17.47 -13.18 3.94
C GLN A 135 16.07 -12.86 4.47
N GLN A 136 15.93 -11.81 5.30
CA GLN A 136 14.64 -11.39 5.85
C GLN A 136 13.63 -11.04 4.74
N PHE A 137 14.07 -10.35 3.67
CA PHE A 137 13.21 -10.03 2.53
C PHE A 137 12.60 -11.28 1.92
N TRP A 138 13.41 -12.31 1.64
CA TRP A 138 12.92 -13.56 1.04
C TRP A 138 12.08 -14.39 2.01
N GLU A 139 12.40 -14.39 3.30
CA GLU A 139 11.58 -15.04 4.33
C GLU A 139 10.18 -14.42 4.39
N ILE A 140 10.09 -13.08 4.43
CA ILE A 140 8.82 -12.37 4.44
C ILE A 140 8.05 -12.61 3.15
N LEU A 141 8.72 -12.56 1.98
CA LEU A 141 8.07 -12.83 0.70
C LEU A 141 7.54 -14.26 0.62
N GLY A 142 8.28 -15.24 1.16
CA GLY A 142 7.82 -16.63 1.27
C GLY A 142 6.55 -16.75 2.10
N LYS A 143 6.50 -16.10 3.27
CA LYS A 143 5.31 -16.08 4.14
C LYS A 143 4.10 -15.44 3.47
N ILE A 144 4.30 -14.35 2.71
CA ILE A 144 3.25 -13.72 1.91
C ILE A 144 2.75 -14.68 0.82
N ALA A 145 3.66 -15.31 0.08
CA ALA A 145 3.33 -16.20 -1.03
C ALA A 145 2.62 -17.49 -0.58
N SER A 146 2.89 -17.96 0.64
CA SER A 146 2.25 -19.15 1.22
C SER A 146 1.01 -18.84 2.06
N HIS A 147 0.55 -17.58 2.11
CA HIS A 147 -0.57 -17.19 2.94
C HIS A 147 -1.89 -17.81 2.45
N ASP A 148 -2.64 -18.46 3.35
CA ASP A 148 -3.94 -19.05 3.02
C ASP A 148 -5.01 -17.96 2.87
N LEU A 149 -5.47 -17.76 1.64
CA LEU A 149 -6.48 -16.76 1.32
C LEU A 149 -7.91 -17.24 1.56
N THR A 150 -8.15 -18.46 2.05
CA THR A 150 -9.50 -19.04 2.17
C THR A 150 -10.48 -18.10 2.89
N ASN A 151 -10.05 -17.45 3.97
CA ASN A 151 -10.84 -16.50 4.76
C ASN A 151 -10.47 -15.03 4.49
N SER A 152 -9.66 -14.76 3.46
CA SER A 152 -9.23 -13.40 3.11
C SER A 152 -10.40 -12.57 2.59
N LYS A 153 -10.45 -11.30 3.02
CA LYS A 153 -11.39 -10.31 2.49
C LYS A 153 -11.08 -9.91 1.04
N LEU A 154 -9.86 -10.16 0.56
CA LEU A 154 -9.53 -9.95 -0.85
C LEU A 154 -10.38 -10.81 -1.77
N ARG A 155 -10.88 -11.96 -1.29
CA ARG A 155 -11.77 -12.82 -2.09
C ARG A 155 -13.07 -12.12 -2.47
N GLU A 156 -13.58 -11.19 -1.66
CA GLU A 156 -14.75 -10.37 -2.00
C GLU A 156 -14.51 -9.48 -3.24
N LEU A 157 -13.26 -9.12 -3.50
CA LEU A 157 -12.84 -8.28 -4.62
C LEU A 157 -12.39 -9.11 -5.84
N SER A 158 -12.27 -10.42 -5.67
CA SER A 158 -11.68 -11.33 -6.66
C SER A 158 -12.41 -12.66 -6.72
N GLU A 159 -13.73 -12.68 -6.52
CA GLU A 159 -14.53 -13.91 -6.38
C GLU A 159 -14.36 -14.87 -7.57
N GLU A 160 -14.08 -14.34 -8.76
CA GLU A 160 -13.88 -15.11 -9.99
C GLU A 160 -12.43 -15.59 -10.21
N LYS A 161 -11.48 -15.07 -9.43
CA LYS A 161 -10.05 -15.41 -9.58
C LYS A 161 -9.72 -16.70 -8.85
N THR A 162 -9.13 -17.60 -9.60
CA THR A 162 -8.63 -18.92 -9.20
C THR A 162 -7.16 -19.03 -9.54
N LEU A 163 -6.47 -20.00 -8.94
CA LEU A 163 -5.07 -20.29 -9.28
C LEU A 163 -4.87 -20.63 -10.77
N ASN A 164 -5.92 -21.09 -11.46
CA ASN A 164 -5.86 -21.51 -12.85
C ASN A 164 -6.08 -20.36 -13.85
N ASN A 165 -6.73 -19.26 -13.46
CA ASN A 165 -7.03 -18.14 -14.36
C ASN A 165 -6.29 -16.84 -13.99
N CYS A 166 -5.88 -16.64 -12.73
CA CYS A 166 -5.37 -15.35 -12.26
C CYS A 166 -4.13 -14.88 -13.06
N GLY A 167 -3.22 -15.79 -13.39
CA GLY A 167 -2.04 -15.49 -14.19
C GLY A 167 -2.38 -15.08 -15.62
N LYS A 168 -3.35 -15.78 -16.23
CA LYS A 168 -3.81 -15.50 -17.60
C LYS A 168 -4.54 -14.15 -17.67
N GLU A 169 -5.47 -13.90 -16.75
CA GLU A 169 -6.23 -12.65 -16.68
C GLU A 169 -5.30 -11.43 -16.49
N GLN A 170 -4.33 -11.53 -15.58
CA GLN A 170 -3.36 -10.45 -15.39
C GLN A 170 -2.47 -10.25 -16.62
N LEU A 171 -2.04 -11.33 -17.28
CA LEU A 171 -1.27 -11.23 -18.52
C LEU A 171 -2.09 -10.53 -19.62
N GLU A 172 -3.35 -10.93 -19.82
CA GLU A 172 -4.24 -10.32 -20.82
C GLU A 172 -4.47 -8.83 -20.55
N TYR A 173 -4.77 -8.47 -19.28
CA TYR A 173 -4.93 -7.08 -18.86
C TYR A 173 -3.68 -6.24 -19.16
N TRP A 174 -2.49 -6.67 -18.73
CA TRP A 174 -1.26 -5.89 -18.93
C TRP A 174 -0.84 -5.81 -20.39
N VAL A 175 -1.11 -6.84 -21.19
CA VAL A 175 -0.89 -6.79 -22.65
C VAL A 175 -1.79 -5.74 -23.31
N GLU A 176 -3.04 -5.61 -22.87
CA GLU A 176 -3.94 -4.56 -23.37
C GLU A 176 -3.42 -3.17 -23.03
N VAL A 177 -3.03 -2.93 -21.76
CA VAL A 177 -2.46 -1.65 -21.31
C VAL A 177 -1.21 -1.28 -22.13
N ILE A 178 -0.26 -2.21 -22.26
CA ILE A 178 0.97 -2.02 -23.04
C ILE A 178 0.67 -1.60 -24.48
N ARG A 179 -0.27 -2.30 -25.14
CA ARG A 179 -0.58 -2.04 -26.55
C ARG A 179 -1.34 -0.73 -26.73
N LYS A 180 -2.21 -0.37 -25.79
CA LYS A 180 -2.94 0.89 -25.78
C LYS A 180 -2.01 2.10 -25.66
N ASP A 181 -1.00 1.99 -24.80
CA ASP A 181 -0.05 3.08 -24.51
C ASP A 181 1.21 3.04 -25.39
N SER A 182 1.26 2.13 -26.37
CA SER A 182 2.40 1.93 -27.25
C SER A 182 2.62 3.14 -28.18
N LEU A 183 3.88 3.63 -28.23
CA LEU A 183 4.31 4.68 -29.16
C LEU A 183 4.77 4.11 -30.53
N GLY A 184 4.84 2.79 -30.67
CA GLY A 184 5.35 2.12 -31.85
C GLY A 184 5.60 0.63 -31.62
N VAL A 185 5.84 -0.12 -32.69
CA VAL A 185 6.07 -1.56 -32.58
C VAL A 185 7.36 -1.85 -31.83
N GLU A 186 7.27 -2.65 -30.77
CA GLU A 186 8.40 -3.15 -29.97
C GLU A 186 8.56 -4.68 -30.17
N PRO A 187 9.38 -5.14 -31.13
CA PRO A 187 9.41 -6.55 -31.52
C PRO A 187 9.85 -7.52 -30.40
N ILE A 188 10.74 -7.07 -29.52
CA ILE A 188 11.23 -7.86 -28.38
C ILE A 188 10.12 -8.06 -27.36
N LEU A 189 9.38 -6.99 -27.01
CA LEU A 189 8.26 -7.04 -26.09
C LEU A 189 7.15 -7.96 -26.64
N GLU A 190 6.79 -7.81 -27.91
CA GLU A 190 5.80 -8.67 -28.56
C GLU A 190 6.25 -10.15 -28.64
N ALA A 191 7.55 -10.41 -28.79
CA ALA A 191 8.08 -11.77 -28.70
C ALA A 191 7.95 -12.35 -27.28
N ALA A 192 8.26 -11.56 -26.25
CA ALA A 192 8.12 -11.95 -24.85
C ALA A 192 6.64 -12.22 -24.49
N ILE A 193 5.71 -11.36 -24.93
CA ILE A 193 4.27 -11.55 -24.74
C ILE A 193 3.82 -12.88 -25.34
N ARG A 194 4.20 -13.17 -26.60
CA ARG A 194 3.88 -14.44 -27.25
C ARG A 194 4.44 -15.65 -26.49
N GLN A 195 5.63 -15.52 -25.92
CA GLN A 195 6.22 -16.59 -25.12
C GLN A 195 5.45 -16.82 -23.82
N LEU A 196 5.09 -15.76 -23.10
CA LEU A 196 4.30 -15.84 -21.87
C LEU A 196 2.91 -16.45 -22.13
N GLN A 197 2.24 -16.05 -23.21
CA GLN A 197 0.93 -16.59 -23.60
C GLN A 197 0.96 -18.09 -23.95
N ARG A 198 2.11 -18.60 -24.41
CA ARG A 198 2.30 -20.04 -24.71
C ARG A 198 2.75 -20.84 -23.51
N SER A 199 3.21 -20.18 -22.45
CA SER A 199 3.72 -20.86 -21.27
C SER A 199 2.54 -21.25 -20.38
N GLU A 200 2.35 -22.54 -20.14
CA GLU A 200 1.45 -22.97 -19.07
C GLU A 200 2.11 -22.66 -17.71
N PRO A 201 1.35 -22.19 -16.71
CA PRO A 201 1.89 -22.06 -15.37
C PRO A 201 2.43 -23.43 -14.91
N LEU A 202 3.61 -23.43 -14.30
CA LEU A 202 4.21 -24.67 -13.79
C LEU A 202 3.20 -25.37 -12.86
N PRO A 203 2.97 -26.68 -13.02
CA PRO A 203 2.11 -27.42 -12.09
C PRO A 203 2.67 -27.25 -10.68
N GLN A 204 1.77 -27.07 -9.70
CA GLN A 204 2.18 -26.99 -8.30
C GLN A 204 2.88 -28.32 -7.93
N LEU A 205 4.12 -28.22 -7.44
CA LEU A 205 4.73 -29.32 -6.69
C LEU A 205 3.91 -29.46 -5.42
N GLY A 206 3.12 -30.55 -5.35
CA GLY A 206 2.32 -30.91 -4.18
C GLY A 206 3.13 -31.38 -3.00
#